data_AF-T0YV58-F1
#
_entry.id   AF-T0YV58-F1
#
_cell.length_a   1.000
_cell.length_b   1.000
_cell.length_c   1.000
_cell.angle_alpha   90.00
_cell.angle_beta   90.00
_cell.angle_gamma   90.00
#
_symmetry.space_group_name_H-M   'P 1'
#
loop_
_entity.id
_entity.type
_entity.pdbx_description
1 polymer ?
#
loop_
_entity_poly.entity_id
_entity_poly.type
_entity_poly.pdbx_seq_one_letter_code
_entity_poly.pdbx_strand_id
1 'polypeptide(L)'
;KRHYALLAVMCTYGIELLPDNIDECRANMLEVFAGYLKIKESDDLYRAASYVLLQNLVHGDAMTMLTSDGQPITFAEWGYLGKGKFQRRDFRLDILTHSSAFSAEDSLFAHLGKHKIFTPDRTWSPMAVGDLAAGFVQVELTQSLKEQA
;
A
#
# COMPACT_ATOMS: atom_id res chain seq x y z
N LYS A 1 -20.57 -5.02 -5.78
CA LYS A 1 -19.84 -6.07 -5.03
C LYS A 1 -18.33 -6.04 -5.31
N ARG A 2 -17.86 -6.32 -6.53
CA ARG A 2 -16.41 -6.44 -6.85
C ARG A 2 -15.57 -5.19 -6.54
N HIS A 3 -15.95 -4.01 -7.06
CA HIS A 3 -15.18 -2.78 -6.83
C HIS A 3 -15.10 -2.37 -5.36
N TYR A 4 -16.19 -2.54 -4.60
CA TYR A 4 -16.20 -2.24 -3.17
C TYR A 4 -15.44 -3.26 -2.34
N ALA A 5 -15.43 -4.53 -2.75
CA ALA A 5 -14.58 -5.53 -2.10
C ALA A 5 -13.09 -5.19 -2.30
N LEU A 6 -12.69 -4.80 -3.52
CA LEU A 6 -11.31 -4.36 -3.77
C LEU A 6 -10.98 -3.07 -3.00
N LEU A 7 -11.92 -2.12 -2.95
CA LEU A 7 -11.77 -0.91 -2.14
C LEU A 7 -11.61 -1.24 -0.65
N ALA A 8 -12.28 -2.27 -0.13
CA ALA A 8 -12.09 -2.71 1.26
C ALA A 8 -10.65 -3.19 1.51
N VAL A 9 -10.06 -3.93 0.57
CA VAL A 9 -8.64 -4.34 0.64
C VAL A 9 -7.71 -3.11 0.58
N MET A 10 -8.05 -2.11 -0.23
CA MET A 10 -7.29 -0.86 -0.30
C MET A 10 -7.30 -0.05 1.01
N CYS A 11 -8.23 -0.33 1.93
CA CYS A 11 -8.32 0.31 3.24
C CYS A 11 -7.57 -0.44 4.35
N THR A 12 -6.95 -1.58 4.05
CA THR A 12 -6.16 -2.33 5.04
C THR A 12 -4.68 -2.03 4.88
N TYR A 13 -3.97 -1.85 5.99
CA TYR A 13 -2.54 -1.50 6.03
C TYR A 13 -1.84 -2.27 7.14
N GLY A 14 -0.55 -2.55 6.95
CA GLY A 14 0.26 -3.25 7.94
C GLY A 14 1.74 -3.04 7.71
N ILE A 15 2.50 -3.08 8.79
CA ILE A 15 3.96 -3.18 8.77
C ILE A 15 4.30 -4.42 9.57
N GLU A 16 5.04 -5.32 8.96
CA GLU A 16 5.47 -6.57 9.59
C GLU A 16 7.00 -6.66 9.52
N LEU A 17 7.60 -7.09 10.62
CA LEU A 17 9.06 -7.11 10.79
C LEU A 17 9.68 -8.39 10.24
N LEU A 18 8.97 -9.51 10.29
CA LEU A 18 9.51 -10.81 9.91
C LEU A 18 9.09 -11.20 8.47
N PRO A 19 10.03 -11.73 7.65
CA PRO A 19 9.78 -12.02 6.24
C PRO A 19 8.74 -13.13 6.01
N ASP A 20 8.70 -14.14 6.86
CA ASP A 20 7.71 -15.21 6.80
C ASP A 20 6.30 -14.71 7.18
N ASN A 21 6.22 -13.91 8.25
CA ASN A 21 4.95 -13.33 8.69
C ASN A 21 4.31 -12.41 7.64
N ILE A 22 5.11 -11.60 6.93
CA ILE A 22 4.55 -10.68 5.93
C ILE A 22 3.98 -11.43 4.72
N ASP A 23 4.63 -12.52 4.32
CA ASP A 23 4.15 -13.37 3.24
C ASP A 23 2.89 -14.14 3.65
N GLU A 24 2.86 -14.69 4.86
CA GLU A 24 1.68 -15.34 5.42
C GLU A 24 0.51 -14.34 5.57
N CYS A 25 0.77 -13.14 6.05
CA CYS A 25 -0.24 -12.09 6.21
C CYS A 25 -0.90 -11.76 4.87
N ARG A 26 -0.10 -11.55 3.81
CA ARG A 26 -0.60 -11.28 2.46
C ARG A 26 -1.43 -12.45 1.93
N ALA A 27 -0.95 -13.68 2.09
CA ALA A 27 -1.66 -14.88 1.67
C ALA A 27 -3.02 -15.04 2.37
N ASN A 28 -3.04 -14.91 3.70
CA ASN A 28 -4.26 -15.04 4.52
C ASN A 28 -5.32 -13.99 4.16
N MET A 29 -4.91 -12.73 3.97
CA MET A 29 -5.84 -11.67 3.56
C MET A 29 -6.39 -11.90 2.15
N LEU A 30 -5.54 -12.37 1.24
CA LEU A 30 -5.92 -12.67 -0.13
C LEU A 30 -6.88 -13.88 -0.21
N GLU A 31 -6.67 -14.90 0.62
CA GLU A 31 -7.56 -16.06 0.73
C GLU A 31 -8.98 -15.66 1.12
N VAL A 32 -9.14 -14.81 2.15
CA VAL A 32 -10.44 -14.30 2.59
C VAL A 32 -11.13 -13.52 1.46
N PHE A 33 -10.40 -12.67 0.76
CA PHE A 33 -10.91 -11.90 -0.38
C PHE A 33 -11.36 -12.82 -1.52
N ALA A 34 -10.50 -13.78 -1.90
CA ALA A 34 -10.77 -14.73 -2.98
C ALA A 34 -11.98 -15.63 -2.67
N GLY A 35 -12.07 -16.13 -1.44
CA GLY A 35 -13.19 -16.94 -0.96
C GLY A 35 -14.51 -16.18 -0.97
N TYR A 36 -14.52 -14.93 -0.51
CA TYR A 36 -15.73 -14.08 -0.50
C TYR A 36 -16.29 -13.81 -1.91
N LEU A 37 -15.42 -13.66 -2.90
CA LEU A 37 -15.80 -13.41 -4.29
C LEU A 37 -15.88 -14.65 -5.17
N LYS A 38 -15.38 -15.80 -4.69
CA LYS A 38 -15.26 -17.07 -5.44
C LYS A 38 -14.44 -16.90 -6.72
N ILE A 39 -13.26 -16.27 -6.60
CA ILE A 39 -12.32 -16.02 -7.70
C ILE A 39 -11.05 -16.86 -7.53
N LYS A 40 -10.27 -17.01 -8.59
CA LYS A 40 -9.05 -17.80 -8.67
C LYS A 40 -7.85 -16.90 -9.01
N GLU A 41 -6.64 -17.44 -8.85
CA GLU A 41 -5.37 -16.75 -9.16
C GLU A 41 -5.26 -16.23 -10.60
N SER A 42 -5.96 -16.87 -11.54
CA SER A 42 -6.00 -16.45 -12.94
C SER A 42 -6.90 -15.25 -13.20
N ASP A 43 -7.75 -14.85 -12.25
CA ASP A 43 -8.63 -13.69 -12.39
C ASP A 43 -7.87 -12.39 -12.13
N ASP A 44 -8.07 -11.39 -12.98
CA ASP A 44 -7.46 -10.06 -12.80
C ASP A 44 -7.79 -9.45 -11.44
N LEU A 45 -8.98 -9.72 -10.91
CA LEU A 45 -9.38 -9.19 -9.61
C LEU A 45 -8.58 -9.78 -8.44
N TYR A 46 -8.16 -11.05 -8.58
CA TYR A 46 -7.26 -11.68 -7.60
C TYR A 46 -5.90 -10.99 -7.64
N ARG A 47 -5.30 -10.89 -8.84
CA ARG A 47 -3.99 -10.25 -9.05
C ARG A 47 -3.99 -8.78 -8.63
N ALA A 48 -5.07 -8.05 -8.91
CA ALA A 48 -5.22 -6.67 -8.46
C ALA A 48 -5.26 -6.56 -6.93
N ALA A 49 -5.93 -7.48 -6.24
CA ALA A 49 -5.92 -7.51 -4.78
C ALA A 49 -4.53 -7.88 -4.23
N SER A 50 -3.84 -8.84 -4.85
CA SER A 50 -2.46 -9.17 -4.51
C SER A 50 -1.54 -7.96 -4.65
N TYR A 51 -1.66 -7.21 -5.75
CA TYR A 51 -0.91 -5.97 -5.95
C TYR A 51 -1.17 -4.97 -4.82
N VAL A 52 -2.44 -4.71 -4.50
CA VAL A 52 -2.82 -3.78 -3.42
C VAL A 52 -2.24 -4.23 -2.09
N LEU A 53 -2.34 -5.51 -1.73
CA LEU A 53 -1.77 -6.04 -0.49
C LEU A 53 -0.24 -5.92 -0.46
N LEU A 54 0.46 -6.10 -1.58
CA LEU A 54 1.90 -5.85 -1.67
C LEU A 54 2.26 -4.37 -1.41
N GLN A 55 1.42 -3.42 -1.84
CA GLN A 55 1.66 -1.99 -1.59
C GLN A 55 1.29 -1.58 -0.15
N ASN A 56 0.29 -2.23 0.43
CA ASN A 56 -0.29 -1.82 1.70
C ASN A 56 0.29 -2.54 2.92
N LEU A 57 0.79 -3.77 2.74
CA LEU A 57 1.44 -4.57 3.76
C LEU A 57 2.95 -4.55 3.50
N VAL A 58 3.69 -3.78 4.29
CA VAL A 58 5.11 -3.49 4.08
C VAL A 58 5.98 -4.35 5.00
N HIS A 59 7.02 -4.97 4.44
CA HIS A 59 8.07 -5.60 5.24
C HIS A 59 9.02 -4.51 5.76
N GLY A 60 9.03 -4.29 7.07
CA GLY A 60 9.78 -3.22 7.68
C GLY A 60 9.63 -3.15 9.19
N ASP A 61 10.35 -2.23 9.78
CA ASP A 61 10.33 -1.95 11.20
C ASP A 61 9.58 -0.64 11.45
N ALA A 62 8.41 -0.75 12.09
CA ALA A 62 7.59 0.41 12.42
C ALA A 62 8.23 1.35 13.46
N MET A 63 9.16 0.86 14.30
CA MET A 63 9.86 1.68 15.29
C MET A 63 10.91 2.57 14.63
N THR A 64 11.67 2.02 13.68
CA THR A 64 12.65 2.80 12.91
C THR A 64 12.03 3.50 11.70
N MET A 65 10.80 3.13 11.33
CA MET A 65 10.07 3.61 10.14
C MET A 65 10.81 3.33 8.82
N LEU A 66 11.61 2.26 8.80
CA LEU A 66 12.36 1.80 7.66
C LEU A 66 11.83 0.44 7.18
N THR A 67 11.81 0.26 5.88
CA THR A 67 11.59 -1.02 5.22
C THR A 67 12.77 -1.96 5.49
N SER A 68 12.61 -3.25 5.19
CA SER A 68 13.65 -4.26 5.40
C SER A 68 14.95 -4.01 4.62
N ASP A 69 14.93 -3.18 3.57
CA ASP A 69 16.11 -2.77 2.79
C ASP A 69 16.68 -1.39 3.23
N GLY A 70 16.17 -0.85 4.34
CA GLY A 70 16.63 0.40 4.93
C GLY A 70 16.06 1.67 4.30
N GLN A 71 15.12 1.59 3.36
CA GLN A 71 14.44 2.78 2.82
C GLN A 71 13.29 3.26 3.73
N PRO A 72 12.98 4.56 3.79
CA PRO A 72 11.82 5.05 4.53
C PRO A 72 10.51 4.38 4.11
N ILE A 73 9.68 3.99 5.08
CA ILE A 73 8.36 3.39 4.80
C ILE A 73 7.44 4.42 4.17
N THR A 74 6.75 4.02 3.11
CA THR A 74 5.68 4.78 2.46
C THR A 74 4.35 4.03 2.55
N PHE A 75 3.25 4.74 2.79
CA PHE A 75 1.90 4.21 2.75
C PHE A 75 1.17 4.61 1.47
N ALA A 76 0.56 3.63 0.82
CA ALA A 76 -0.22 3.81 -0.39
C ALA A 76 -1.68 4.18 -0.07
N GLU A 77 -2.03 5.46 -0.09
CA GLU A 77 -3.42 5.88 0.00
C GLU A 77 -4.15 5.64 -1.33
N TRP A 78 -5.36 5.08 -1.26
CA TRP A 78 -6.18 4.78 -2.44
C TRP A 78 -7.47 5.60 -2.45
N GLY A 79 -7.70 6.32 -3.54
CA GLY A 79 -8.95 7.02 -3.84
C GLY A 79 -9.79 6.27 -4.87
N TYR A 80 -11.07 6.01 -4.59
CA TYR A 80 -12.00 5.50 -5.59
C TYR A 80 -12.61 6.64 -6.41
N LEU A 81 -12.31 6.68 -7.71
CA LEU A 81 -12.77 7.74 -8.63
C LEU A 81 -14.11 7.40 -9.30
N GLY A 82 -14.74 6.28 -8.91
CA GLY A 82 -15.93 5.77 -9.57
C GLY A 82 -15.60 4.93 -10.82
N LYS A 83 -16.62 4.25 -11.35
CA LYS A 83 -16.53 3.43 -12.59
C LYS A 83 -15.37 2.42 -12.59
N GLY A 84 -15.01 1.87 -11.44
CA GLY A 84 -13.93 0.90 -11.31
C GLY A 84 -12.51 1.47 -11.45
N LYS A 85 -12.34 2.80 -11.34
CA LYS A 85 -11.03 3.47 -11.37
C LYS A 85 -10.58 3.86 -9.97
N PHE A 86 -9.30 3.67 -9.71
CA PHE A 86 -8.65 3.94 -8.44
C PHE A 86 -7.40 4.80 -8.68
N GLN A 87 -7.06 5.66 -7.73
CA GLN A 87 -5.83 6.44 -7.78
C GLN A 87 -5.03 6.21 -6.51
N ARG A 88 -3.73 5.91 -6.67
CA ARG A 88 -2.80 5.78 -5.56
C ARG A 88 -2.03 7.07 -5.33
N ARG A 89 -1.87 7.45 -4.07
CA ARG A 89 -0.95 8.48 -3.60
C ARG A 89 -0.10 7.89 -2.49
N ASP A 90 1.21 8.04 -2.58
CA ASP A 90 2.13 7.51 -1.58
C ASP A 90 2.49 8.62 -0.58
N PHE A 91 2.66 8.25 0.69
CA PHE A 91 3.02 9.17 1.77
C PHE A 91 4.06 8.54 2.68
N ARG A 92 5.11 9.29 3.00
CA ARG A 92 6.14 8.82 3.93
C ARG A 92 5.66 8.77 5.37
N LEU A 93 5.86 7.63 6.02
CA LEU A 93 5.42 7.41 7.39
C LEU A 93 6.10 8.34 8.39
N ASP A 94 7.41 8.53 8.28
CA ASP A 94 8.14 9.39 9.19
C ASP A 94 7.67 10.86 9.13
N ILE A 95 7.36 11.36 7.93
CA ILE A 95 6.74 12.69 7.77
C ILE A 95 5.35 12.73 8.43
N LEU A 96 4.53 11.69 8.25
CA LEU A 96 3.18 11.63 8.84
C LEU A 96 3.21 11.58 10.38
N THR A 97 4.16 10.87 10.99
CA THR A 97 4.26 10.77 12.47
C THR A 97 4.75 12.06 13.12
N HIS A 98 5.47 12.91 12.39
CA HIS A 98 5.84 14.25 12.85
C HIS A 98 4.64 15.22 12.95
N SER A 99 3.43 14.84 12.51
CA SER A 99 2.22 15.68 12.53
C SER A 99 1.86 16.27 13.91
N SER A 100 2.19 15.59 15.00
CA SER A 100 1.99 16.07 16.38
C SER A 100 2.90 17.25 16.72
N ALA A 101 4.15 17.26 16.25
CA ALA A 101 5.11 18.34 16.45
C ALA A 101 4.72 19.63 15.69
N PHE A 102 4.04 19.50 14.56
CA PHE A 102 3.52 20.64 13.79
C PHE A 102 2.16 21.17 14.30
N SER A 103 1.46 20.42 15.14
CA SER A 103 0.12 20.80 15.65
C SER A 103 0.15 21.37 17.07
N ALA A 104 1.33 21.44 17.71
CA ALA A 104 1.50 22.08 19.02
C ALA A 104 1.52 23.62 18.86
N GLU A 105 0.64 24.32 19.58
CA GLU A 105 0.38 25.78 19.41
C GLU A 105 1.58 26.70 19.72
N ASP A 106 2.71 26.17 20.19
CA ASP A 106 3.94 26.94 20.46
C ASP A 106 5.20 26.36 19.78
N SER A 107 5.05 25.49 18.77
CA SER A 107 6.22 24.93 18.08
C SER A 107 6.80 25.89 17.04
N LEU A 108 8.13 25.82 16.83
CA LEU A 108 8.86 26.57 15.78
C LEU A 108 8.23 26.40 14.38
N PHE A 109 7.43 25.35 14.20
CA PHE A 109 6.81 24.96 12.94
C PHE A 109 5.30 25.20 12.87
N ALA A 110 4.69 25.81 13.89
CA ALA A 110 3.25 26.13 13.92
C ALA A 110 2.80 26.96 12.69
N HIS A 111 3.73 27.75 12.12
CA HIS A 111 3.49 28.62 10.97
C HIS A 111 3.69 27.93 9.60
N LEU A 112 4.23 26.70 9.53
CA LEU A 112 4.51 26.01 8.27
C LEU A 112 3.25 25.38 7.62
N GLY A 113 2.13 25.35 8.35
CA GLY A 113 0.84 24.84 7.91
C GLY A 113 0.81 23.31 7.80
N LYS A 114 -0.28 22.69 8.26
CA LYS A 114 -0.51 21.23 8.18
C LYS A 114 -0.44 20.66 6.76
N HIS A 115 -0.53 21.51 5.73
CA HIS A 115 -0.54 21.14 4.31
C HIS A 115 0.73 20.44 3.83
N LYS A 116 1.91 20.75 4.40
CA LYS A 116 3.17 20.08 3.99
C LYS A 116 3.28 18.63 4.46
N ILE A 117 2.57 18.27 5.53
CA ILE A 117 2.61 16.93 6.14
C ILE A 117 1.74 15.95 5.33
N PHE A 118 0.66 16.45 4.74
CA PHE A 118 -0.25 15.69 3.90
C PHE A 118 0.03 15.90 2.40
N THR A 119 1.29 16.18 2.05
CA THR A 119 1.73 16.21 0.64
C THR A 119 2.24 14.83 0.26
N PRO A 120 1.65 14.18 -0.77
CA PRO A 120 2.14 12.88 -1.21
C PRO A 120 3.54 13.03 -1.83
N ASP A 121 4.41 12.05 -1.60
CA ASP A 121 5.71 11.99 -2.29
C ASP A 121 5.54 11.60 -3.76
N ARG A 122 4.50 10.82 -4.06
CA ARG A 122 4.14 10.38 -5.40
C ARG A 122 2.63 10.31 -5.57
N THR A 123 2.15 10.77 -6.72
CA THR A 123 0.78 10.55 -7.16
C THR A 123 0.81 9.76 -8.46
N TRP A 124 0.04 8.67 -8.50
CA TRP A 124 -0.02 7.78 -9.66
C TRP A 124 -1.19 8.15 -10.58
N SER A 125 -1.08 7.76 -11.84
CA SER A 125 -2.20 7.86 -12.79
C SER A 125 -3.36 6.97 -12.33
N PRO A 126 -4.62 7.34 -12.65
CA PRO A 126 -5.77 6.48 -12.39
C PRO A 126 -5.63 5.09 -13.05
N MET A 127 -5.89 4.04 -12.28
CA MET A 127 -5.75 2.63 -12.66
C MET A 127 -7.09 1.93 -12.59
N ALA A 128 -7.36 1.05 -13.54
CA ALA A 128 -8.42 0.05 -13.48
C ALA A 128 -7.89 -1.29 -12.94
N VAL A 129 -8.79 -2.25 -12.72
CA VAL A 129 -8.43 -3.60 -12.22
C VAL A 129 -7.36 -4.27 -13.10
N GLY A 130 -7.47 -4.15 -14.43
CA GLY A 130 -6.48 -4.73 -15.35
C GLY A 130 -5.09 -4.12 -15.21
N ASP A 131 -4.99 -2.81 -14.96
CA ASP A 131 -3.71 -2.13 -14.75
C ASP A 131 -3.04 -2.60 -13.44
N LEU A 132 -3.84 -2.74 -12.38
CA LEU A 132 -3.37 -3.26 -11.09
C LEU A 132 -2.93 -4.73 -11.20
N ALA A 133 -3.67 -5.54 -11.94
CA ALA A 133 -3.34 -6.93 -12.20
C ALA A 133 -2.02 -7.07 -12.99
N ALA A 134 -1.79 -6.22 -13.99
CA ALA A 134 -0.53 -6.17 -14.72
C ALA A 134 0.64 -5.72 -13.81
N GLY A 135 0.38 -4.77 -12.91
CA GLY A 135 1.35 -4.34 -11.89
C GLY A 135 1.82 -5.47 -10.98
N PHE A 136 0.93 -6.39 -10.60
CA PHE A 136 1.30 -7.59 -9.82
C PHE A 136 2.34 -8.45 -10.54
N VAL A 137 2.05 -8.81 -11.79
CA VAL A 137 2.93 -9.66 -12.61
C VAL A 137 4.32 -9.04 -12.76
N GLN A 138 4.39 -7.71 -12.93
CA GLN A 138 5.68 -7.02 -13.03
C GLN A 138 6.48 -7.07 -11.72
N VAL A 139 5.81 -6.97 -10.57
CA VAL A 139 6.48 -7.07 -9.26
C VAL A 139 7.01 -8.48 -9.02
N GLU A 140 6.21 -9.52 -9.28
CA GLU A 140 6.64 -10.91 -9.15
C GLU A 140 7.86 -11.22 -10.03
N LEU A 141 7.84 -10.79 -11.29
CA LEU A 141 8.98 -10.93 -12.20
C LEU A 141 10.23 -10.26 -11.65
N THR A 142 10.08 -9.07 -11.06
CA THR A 142 11.22 -8.31 -10.51
C THR A 142 11.80 -8.98 -9.26
N GLN A 143 10.95 -9.54 -8.39
CA GLN A 143 11.38 -10.27 -7.19
C GLN A 143 12.10 -11.57 -7.57
N SER A 144 11.54 -12.35 -8.50
CA SER A 144 12.16 -13.59 -8.98
C SER A 144 13.55 -13.37 -9.58
N LEU A 145 13.75 -12.26 -10.30
CA LEU A 145 15.07 -11.89 -10.83
C LEU A 145 16.08 -11.51 -9.73
N LYS A 146 15.65 -10.93 -8.61
CA LYS A 146 16.52 -10.58 -7.49
C LYS A 146 16.95 -11.81 -6.68
N GLU A 147 16.11 -12.83 -6.58
CA GLU A 147 16.43 -14.07 -5.85
C GLU A 147 17.41 -14.98 -6.62
N GLN A 148 17.56 -14.76 -7.92
CA GLN A 148 18.46 -15.52 -8.79
C GLN A 148 19.85 -14.87 -9.00
N ALA A 149 20.06 -13.65 -8.48
CA ALA A 149 21.28 -12.85 -8.64
C ALA A 149 22.11 -12.82 -7.33
#